data_AF-A0A520G789-F1
#
_entry.id   AF-A0A520G789-F1
#
_cell.length_a   1.000
_cell.length_b   1.000
_cell.length_c   1.000
_cell.angle_alpha   90.00
_cell.angle_beta   90.00
_cell.angle_gamma   90.00
#
_symmetry.space_group_name_H-M   'P 1'
#
loop_
_entity.id
_entity.type
_entity.pdbx_description
1 polymer ?
#
loop_
_entity_poly.entity_id
_entity_poly.type
_entity_poly.pdbx_seq_one_letter_code
_entity_poly.pdbx_strand_id
1 'polypeptide(L)'
;DVAIAHVARQGMGDRTHFGPNAPTSIKGLLKVLDEHRKRRFSLIQEAYAPGMSSMAAPIQRGDEPATGVVVVAGPSARLTQKRMLQFGPALLAAAEELALTGSASPLLKSANVGTWGNRVDGPAAAKTERSSARR
;
A
#
# COMPACT_ATOMS: atom_id res chain seq x y z
N ASP A 1 -5.18 16.26 -4.99
CA ASP A 1 -4.90 14.80 -4.98
C ASP A 1 -5.65 14.17 -3.80
N VAL A 2 -6.52 13.20 -4.07
CA VAL A 2 -7.38 12.53 -3.09
C VAL A 2 -6.55 11.73 -2.06
N ALA A 3 -5.42 11.17 -2.48
CA ALA A 3 -4.54 10.41 -1.59
C ALA A 3 -3.95 11.28 -0.47
N ILE A 4 -3.56 12.52 -0.79
CA ILE A 4 -3.03 13.47 0.20
C ILE A 4 -4.12 13.91 1.19
N ALA A 5 -5.36 14.09 0.72
CA ALA A 5 -6.49 14.39 1.61
C ALA A 5 -6.77 13.25 2.60
N HIS A 6 -6.65 11.99 2.16
CA HIS A 6 -6.77 10.84 3.06
C HIS A 6 -5.69 10.82 4.13
N VAL A 7 -4.42 11.04 3.76
CA VAL A 7 -3.32 11.09 4.73
C VAL A 7 -3.49 12.27 5.70
N ALA A 8 -3.86 13.45 5.19
CA ALA A 8 -4.09 14.62 6.04
C ALA A 8 -5.22 14.37 7.07
N ARG A 9 -6.28 13.66 6.67
CA ARG A 9 -7.38 13.28 7.56
C ARG A 9 -6.99 12.18 8.55
N GLN A 10 -6.17 11.21 8.13
CA GLN A 10 -5.67 10.14 9.01
C GLN A 10 -4.67 10.66 10.05
N GLY A 11 -3.89 11.70 9.69
CA GLY A 11 -2.76 12.17 10.48
C GLY A 11 -1.53 11.26 10.33
N MET A 12 -0.40 11.70 10.90
CA MET A 12 0.88 10.97 10.82
C MET A 12 1.05 9.93 11.92
N GLY A 13 0.14 9.88 12.90
CA GLY A 13 0.20 9.01 14.06
C GLY A 13 1.33 9.33 15.06
N ASP A 14 1.41 8.55 16.13
CA ASP A 14 2.46 8.69 17.16
C ASP A 14 3.73 7.92 16.76
N ARG A 15 4.89 8.57 16.85
CA ARG A 15 6.20 7.99 16.52
C ARG A 15 6.53 6.75 17.32
N THR A 16 6.00 6.62 18.54
CA THR A 16 6.21 5.46 19.42
C THR A 16 5.54 4.19 18.90
N HIS A 17 4.56 4.31 17.99
CA HIS A 17 3.85 3.19 17.39
C HIS A 17 4.42 2.72 16.05
N PHE A 18 5.48 3.36 15.55
CA PHE A 18 6.07 3.05 14.25
C PHE A 18 7.57 2.81 14.34
N GLY A 19 8.15 2.34 13.23
CA GLY A 19 9.59 2.19 13.12
C GLY A 19 10.32 3.55 13.11
N PRO A 20 11.62 3.56 13.46
CA PRO A 20 12.42 4.78 13.61
C PRO A 20 12.48 5.67 12.37
N ASN A 21 12.27 5.09 11.17
CA ASN A 21 12.36 5.80 9.89
C ASN A 21 10.99 6.17 9.31
N ALA A 22 9.90 6.04 10.08
CA ALA A 22 8.58 6.49 9.65
C ALA A 22 8.59 8.00 9.35
N PRO A 23 8.07 8.47 8.20
CA PRO A 23 7.91 9.90 7.95
C PRO A 23 7.04 10.55 9.03
N THR A 24 7.50 11.64 9.61
CA THR A 24 6.80 12.35 10.71
C THR A 24 6.11 13.64 10.27
N SER A 25 6.16 13.95 8.97
CA SER A 25 5.52 15.11 8.38
C SER A 25 5.03 14.84 6.97
N ILE A 26 4.04 15.61 6.52
CA ILE A 26 3.53 15.57 5.14
C ILE A 26 4.66 15.84 4.13
N LYS A 27 5.54 16.81 4.41
CA LYS A 27 6.69 17.10 3.56
C LYS A 27 7.64 15.91 3.45
N GLY A 28 7.92 15.23 4.56
CA GLY A 28 8.74 14.01 4.58
C GLY A 28 8.12 12.89 3.77
N LEU A 29 6.80 12.67 3.93
CA LEU A 29 6.06 11.68 3.15
C LEU A 29 6.11 11.99 1.65
N LEU A 30 5.83 13.23 1.25
CA LEU A 30 5.86 13.65 -0.15
C LEU A 30 7.23 13.44 -0.80
N LYS A 31 8.31 13.71 -0.06
CA LYS A 31 9.68 13.45 -0.52
C LYS A 31 9.90 11.97 -0.79
N VAL A 32 9.51 11.10 0.15
CA VAL A 32 9.64 9.64 -0.01
C VAL A 32 8.82 9.13 -1.21
N LEU A 33 7.59 9.62 -1.37
CA LEU A 33 6.75 9.26 -2.52
C LEU A 33 7.35 9.71 -3.85
N ASP A 34 7.93 10.90 -3.93
CA ASP A 34 8.59 11.39 -5.14
C ASP A 34 9.80 10.53 -5.54
N GLU A 35 10.60 10.12 -4.54
CA GLU A 35 11.71 9.19 -4.73
C GLU A 35 11.23 7.81 -5.21
N HIS A 36 10.11 7.30 -4.67
CA HIS A 36 9.50 6.05 -5.12
C HIS A 36 9.01 6.15 -6.57
N ARG A 37 8.35 7.26 -6.96
CA ARG A 37 7.87 7.48 -8.34
C ARG A 37 9.01 7.46 -9.35
N LYS A 38 10.13 8.13 -9.06
CA LYS A 38 11.33 8.15 -9.92
C LYS A 38 11.89 6.75 -10.21
N ARG A 39 11.78 5.83 -9.25
CA ARG A 39 12.24 4.43 -9.38
C ARG A 39 11.15 3.46 -9.82
N ARG A 40 9.88 3.90 -9.85
CA ARG A 40 8.67 3.11 -10.14
C ARG A 40 8.32 2.02 -9.12
N PHE A 41 9.07 1.90 -8.02
CA PHE A 41 8.74 1.01 -6.90
C PHE A 41 9.06 1.70 -5.56
N SER A 42 8.36 1.27 -4.52
CA SER A 42 8.55 1.74 -3.15
C SER A 42 9.62 0.93 -2.42
N LEU A 43 10.27 1.58 -1.45
CA LEU A 43 11.19 0.95 -0.53
C LEU A 43 11.07 1.64 0.82
N ILE A 44 10.90 0.85 1.88
CA ILE A 44 10.91 1.30 3.26
C ILE A 44 11.84 0.42 4.08
N GLN A 45 12.55 1.03 5.03
CA GLN A 45 13.39 0.34 5.99
C GLN A 45 13.02 0.83 7.37
N GLU A 46 12.56 -0.06 8.23
CA GLU A 46 12.19 0.23 9.60
C GLU A 46 11.24 1.43 9.73
N ALA A 47 10.31 1.57 8.78
CA ALA A 47 9.28 2.60 8.82
C ALA A 47 8.00 2.08 9.46
N TYR A 48 7.62 0.83 9.19
CA TYR A 48 6.46 0.20 9.81
C TYR A 48 6.78 -0.22 11.25
N ALA A 49 7.87 -0.98 11.44
CA ALA A 49 8.33 -1.46 12.73
C ALA A 49 9.87 -1.59 12.75
N PRO A 50 10.52 -1.53 13.91
CA PRO A 50 11.96 -1.79 14.04
C PRO A 50 12.33 -3.17 13.47
N GLY A 51 13.46 -3.26 12.76
CA GLY A 51 13.93 -4.51 12.18
C GLY A 51 13.18 -5.00 10.93
N MET A 52 12.22 -4.24 10.40
CA MET A 52 11.40 -4.65 9.24
C MET A 52 11.65 -3.78 8.00
N SER A 53 11.92 -4.40 6.86
CA SER A 53 12.03 -3.74 5.55
C SER A 53 10.97 -4.26 4.59
N SER A 54 10.60 -3.44 3.62
CA SER A 54 9.73 -3.85 2.52
C SER A 54 9.93 -3.02 1.26
N MET A 55 9.63 -3.61 0.11
CA MET A 55 9.51 -2.95 -1.16
C MET A 55 8.24 -3.40 -1.88
N ALA A 56 7.65 -2.52 -2.69
CA ALA A 56 6.46 -2.86 -3.46
C ALA A 56 6.41 -2.18 -4.83
N ALA A 57 5.79 -2.83 -5.80
CA ALA A 57 5.51 -2.26 -7.12
C ALA A 57 4.02 -2.33 -7.43
N PRO A 58 3.46 -1.27 -8.06
CA PRO A 58 2.07 -1.29 -8.50
C PRO A 58 1.87 -2.24 -9.68
N ILE A 59 0.79 -3.02 -9.63
CA ILE A 59 0.29 -3.78 -10.77
C ILE A 59 -0.56 -2.80 -11.58
N GLN A 60 -0.02 -2.33 -12.71
CA GLN A 60 -0.59 -1.22 -13.47
C GLN A 60 -0.28 -1.37 -14.97
N ARG A 61 -1.27 -1.14 -15.82
CA ARG A 61 -1.10 -1.12 -17.28
C ARG A 61 -0.99 0.32 -17.77
N GLY A 62 0.21 0.72 -18.21
CA GLY A 62 0.44 2.09 -18.67
C GLY A 62 -0.01 3.11 -17.62
N ASP A 63 -0.86 4.05 -18.03
CA ASP A 63 -1.41 5.11 -17.18
C ASP A 63 -2.79 4.77 -16.58
N GLU A 64 -3.28 3.53 -16.72
CA GLU A 64 -4.51 3.08 -16.05
C GLU A 64 -4.34 3.05 -14.52
N PRO A 65 -5.40 3.15 -13.72
CA PRO A 65 -5.29 2.99 -12.27
C PRO A 65 -4.65 1.65 -11.87
N ALA A 66 -3.79 1.66 -10.85
CA ALA A 66 -3.22 0.43 -10.31
C ALA A 66 -4.32 -0.47 -9.74
N THR A 67 -4.32 -1.76 -10.11
CA THR A 67 -5.29 -2.76 -9.65
C THR A 67 -4.80 -3.51 -8.41
N GLY A 68 -3.55 -3.32 -8.02
CA GLY A 68 -2.96 -3.98 -6.88
C GLY A 68 -1.49 -3.63 -6.71
N VAL A 69 -0.83 -4.34 -5.79
CA VAL A 69 0.61 -4.20 -5.53
C VAL A 69 1.23 -5.56 -5.29
N VAL A 70 2.46 -5.76 -5.76
CA VAL A 70 3.31 -6.88 -5.35
C VAL A 70 4.23 -6.39 -4.25
N VAL A 71 4.26 -7.09 -3.12
CA VAL A 71 5.04 -6.70 -1.94
C VAL A 71 6.05 -7.78 -1.59
N VAL A 72 7.30 -7.36 -1.38
CA VAL A 72 8.33 -8.19 -0.74
C VAL A 72 8.66 -7.58 0.61
N ALA A 73 8.61 -8.38 1.67
CA ALA A 73 8.81 -7.92 3.03
C ALA A 73 9.66 -8.93 3.80
N GLY A 74 10.53 -8.44 4.68
CA GLY A 74 11.30 -9.32 5.55
C GLY A 74 12.20 -8.56 6.53
N PRO A 75 12.93 -9.28 7.40
CA PRO A 75 13.83 -8.66 8.36
C PRO A 75 14.89 -7.79 7.68
N SER A 76 15.11 -6.58 8.18
CA SER A 76 16.07 -5.60 7.63
C SER A 76 17.48 -6.15 7.51
N ALA A 77 17.86 -7.09 8.40
CA ALA A 77 19.15 -7.76 8.37
C ALA A 77 19.38 -8.59 7.09
N ARG A 78 18.32 -9.10 6.46
CA ARG A 78 18.39 -9.88 5.20
C ARG A 78 17.90 -9.09 4.00
N LEU A 79 16.83 -8.30 4.18
CA LEU A 79 16.25 -7.44 3.16
C LEU A 79 16.81 -6.01 3.30
N THR A 80 18.12 -5.88 3.05
CA THR A 80 18.81 -4.58 3.11
C THR A 80 18.41 -3.69 1.93
N GLN A 81 18.67 -2.38 2.03
CA GLN A 81 18.44 -1.45 0.91
C GLN A 81 19.12 -1.92 -0.38
N LYS A 82 20.38 -2.34 -0.29
CA LYS A 82 21.16 -2.84 -1.43
C LYS A 82 20.48 -4.04 -2.07
N ARG A 83 19.97 -4.99 -1.27
CA ARG A 83 19.24 -6.16 -1.78
C ARG A 83 17.92 -5.75 -2.44
N MET A 84 17.16 -4.84 -1.83
CA MET A 84 15.93 -4.34 -2.43
C MET A 84 16.18 -3.63 -3.76
N LEU A 85 17.24 -2.82 -3.87
CA LEU A 85 17.63 -2.21 -5.15
C LEU A 85 18.01 -3.26 -6.20
N GLN A 86 18.67 -4.35 -5.80
CA GLN A 86 18.96 -5.49 -6.70
C GLN A 86 17.70 -6.24 -7.14
N PHE A 87 16.68 -6.34 -6.27
CA PHE A 87 15.40 -6.97 -6.61
C PHE A 87 14.47 -6.07 -7.43
N GLY A 88 14.73 -4.76 -7.49
CA GLY A 88 13.90 -3.78 -8.20
C GLY A 88 13.48 -4.21 -9.61
N PRO A 89 14.41 -4.57 -10.51
CA PRO A 89 14.06 -5.02 -11.85
C PRO A 89 13.15 -6.25 -11.89
N ALA A 90 13.42 -7.26 -11.05
CA ALA A 90 12.60 -8.48 -10.97
C ALA A 90 11.21 -8.21 -10.40
N LEU A 91 11.11 -7.32 -9.40
CA LEU A 91 9.83 -6.90 -8.83
C LEU A 91 8.97 -6.18 -9.87
N LEU A 92 9.57 -5.26 -10.64
CA LEU A 92 8.85 -4.53 -11.70
C LEU A 92 8.39 -5.48 -12.82
N ALA A 93 9.25 -6.41 -13.25
CA ALA A 93 8.88 -7.42 -14.25
C ALA A 93 7.71 -8.28 -13.77
N ALA A 94 7.74 -8.74 -12.52
CA ALA A 94 6.63 -9.51 -11.94
C ALA A 94 5.32 -8.70 -11.89
N ALA A 95 5.38 -7.41 -11.54
CA ALA A 95 4.21 -6.55 -11.53
C ALA A 95 3.65 -6.29 -12.94
N GLU A 96 4.52 -6.16 -13.95
CA GLU A 96 4.14 -6.00 -15.35
C GLU A 96 3.49 -7.28 -15.91
N GLU A 97 4.07 -8.44 -15.66
CA GLU A 97 3.48 -9.74 -16.03
C GLU A 97 2.08 -9.90 -15.43
N LEU A 98 1.89 -9.52 -14.17
CA LEU A 98 0.58 -9.51 -13.51
C LEU A 98 -0.39 -8.50 -14.13
N ALA A 99 0.09 -7.34 -14.60
CA ALA A 99 -0.75 -6.34 -15.25
C ALA A 99 -1.22 -6.80 -16.64
N LEU A 100 -0.39 -7.55 -17.37
CA LEU A 100 -0.73 -8.12 -18.67
C LEU A 100 -1.69 -9.31 -18.53
N THR A 101 -1.40 -10.21 -17.59
CA THR A 101 -2.21 -11.43 -17.39
C THR A 101 -3.48 -11.18 -16.59
N GLY A 102 -3.53 -10.15 -15.74
CA GLY A 102 -4.65 -9.83 -14.87
C GLY A 102 -5.98 -9.60 -15.61
N SER A 103 -5.94 -9.11 -16.86
CA SER A 103 -7.16 -8.96 -17.67
C SER A 103 -7.76 -10.29 -18.16
N ALA A 104 -7.07 -11.41 -18.01
CA ALA A 104 -7.65 -12.73 -18.27
C ALA A 104 -8.49 -13.24 -17.09
N SER A 105 -8.30 -12.69 -15.87
CA SER A 105 -9.00 -13.13 -14.67
C SER A 105 -10.08 -12.13 -14.22
N PRO A 106 -11.36 -12.53 -14.17
CA PRO A 106 -12.42 -11.69 -13.59
C PRO A 106 -12.13 -11.27 -12.14
N LEU A 107 -11.43 -12.11 -11.35
CA LEU A 107 -11.04 -11.79 -9.98
C LEU A 107 -10.07 -10.61 -9.92
N LEU A 108 -9.12 -10.53 -10.87
CA LEU A 108 -8.14 -9.46 -10.92
C LEU A 108 -8.67 -8.21 -11.65
N LYS A 109 -9.67 -8.34 -12.53
CA LYS A 109 -10.48 -7.21 -13.01
C LYS A 109 -11.27 -6.56 -11.88
N SER A 110 -11.73 -7.38 -10.94
CA SER A 110 -12.59 -6.97 -9.83
C SER A 110 -11.84 -6.32 -8.66
N ALA A 111 -10.56 -5.96 -8.80
CA ALA A 111 -9.85 -5.21 -7.75
C ALA A 111 -10.54 -3.89 -7.35
N ASN A 112 -11.47 -3.40 -8.19
CA ASN A 112 -12.35 -2.28 -7.89
C ASN A 112 -13.58 -2.60 -7.00
N VAL A 113 -13.85 -3.86 -6.62
CA VAL A 113 -15.03 -4.22 -5.79
C VAL A 113 -14.72 -4.65 -4.36
N GLY A 114 -13.46 -4.56 -3.94
CA GLY A 114 -13.05 -4.79 -2.55
C GLY A 114 -13.19 -6.24 -2.12
N THR A 115 -12.09 -6.99 -2.11
CA THR A 115 -12.06 -8.38 -1.62
C THR A 115 -11.67 -8.49 -0.14
N TRP A 116 -11.37 -7.37 0.52
CA TRP A 116 -10.95 -7.28 1.93
C TRP A 116 -11.76 -6.24 2.71
N GLY A 117 -13.09 -6.31 2.65
CA GLY A 117 -14.00 -5.45 3.44
C GLY A 117 -14.09 -3.98 3.02
N ASN A 118 -13.15 -3.47 2.21
CA ASN A 118 -13.19 -2.10 1.68
C ASN A 118 -13.98 -2.04 0.36
N ARG A 119 -15.31 -1.96 0.45
CA ARG A 119 -16.13 -1.47 -0.67
C ARG A 119 -16.05 0.05 -0.68
N VAL A 120 -15.72 0.63 -1.83
CA VAL A 120 -15.73 2.10 -2.02
C VAL A 120 -17.16 2.62 -2.20
N ASP A 121 -18.10 1.78 -2.66
CA ASP A 121 -19.50 2.18 -2.88
C ASP A 121 -20.48 1.11 -2.36
N GLY A 122 -21.14 1.43 -1.25
CA GLY A 122 -22.27 0.67 -0.70
C GLY A 122 -22.86 1.40 0.50
N PRO A 123 -24.20 1.46 0.66
CA PRO A 123 -24.80 2.16 1.79
C PRO A 123 -24.25 1.59 3.09
N ALA A 124 -23.81 2.47 4.00
CA ALA A 124 -23.31 2.10 5.31
C ALA A 124 -24.31 1.14 5.96
N ALA A 125 -23.85 -0.07 6.32
CA ALA A 125 -24.69 -1.07 6.96
C ALA A 125 -25.37 -0.43 8.17
N ALA A 126 -26.70 -0.32 8.12
CA ALA A 126 -27.51 0.26 9.16
C ALA A 126 -27.19 -0.46 10.49
N LYS A 127 -26.82 0.31 11.50
CA LYS A 127 -26.67 -0.22 12.86
C LYS A 127 -28.04 -0.67 13.33
N THR A 128 -28.29 -1.98 13.36
CA THR A 128 -29.48 -2.53 14.01
C THR A 128 -29.38 -2.24 15.50
N GLU A 129 -30.12 -1.23 15.96
CA GLU A 129 -30.39 -1.01 17.38
C GLU A 129 -31.02 -2.28 17.95
N ARG A 130 -30.29 -2.96 18.84
CA ARG A 130 -30.89 -4.00 19.68
C ARG A 130 -31.77 -3.28 20.70
N SER A 131 -33.06 -3.17 20.38
CA SER A 131 -34.11 -2.84 21.34
C SER A 131 -34.01 -3.82 22.51
N SER A 132 -33.52 -3.33 23.65
CA SER A 132 -33.64 -3.99 24.94
C SER A 132 -35.13 -4.02 25.31
N ALA A 133 -35.82 -5.10 24.96
CA ALA A 133 -37.14 -5.38 25.49
C ALA A 133 -36.99 -5.70 26.99
N ARG A 134 -37.28 -4.71 27.81
CA ARG A 134 -37.73 -4.93 29.19
C ARG A 134 -39.04 -5.70 29.14
N ARG A 135 -39.06 -6.89 29.72
CA ARG A 135 -40.15 -7.42 30.53
C ARG A 135 -39.66 -8.62 31.32
#